data_AF-A0A836KE10-F1
#
_entry.id   AF-A0A836KE10-F1
#
_cell.length_a   1.000
_cell.length_b   1.000
_cell.length_c   1.000
_cell.angle_alpha   90.00
_cell.angle_beta   90.00
_cell.angle_gamma   90.00
#
_symmetry.space_group_name_H-M   'P 1'
#
loop_
_entity.id
_entity.type
_entity.pdbx_description
1 polymer ?
#
loop_
_entity_poly.entity_id
_entity_poly.type
_entity_poly.pdbx_seq_one_letter_code
_entity_poly.pdbx_strand_id
1 'polypeptide(L)'
;MPVATARDLSGKAPLFVFLDAGERERLPGNEYIRVVAQCRGADKAVSRNDFALHIRGARLCRLLDSLLDSVAVDLKRKTDPLQGLIPPVVLPHATREGCECVFRYLELVQTRVPTLLSKPLRAPLEELVHTWEMRYLLEDCFLPGIAGESTSSSALCRALAKRGPQAMDRLLEVAMLADFLLIEPLRDLTCALLASLALSTGSQKELLQLCGLDHVLTEEELEPLYMQLPFLRPEDGLA
;
A
#
# COMPACT_ATOMS: atom_id res chain seq x y z
N MET A 1 2.39 -21.97 0.72
CA MET A 1 1.07 -22.09 0.07
C MET A 1 0.08 -22.61 1.11
N PRO A 2 -0.63 -21.74 1.86
CA PRO A 2 -1.72 -22.20 2.70
C PRO A 2 -3.00 -22.27 1.85
N VAL A 3 -3.44 -23.50 1.62
CA VAL A 3 -4.78 -23.86 1.13
C VAL A 3 -5.82 -23.42 2.16
N ALA A 4 -7.04 -23.13 1.71
CA ALA A 4 -8.21 -22.72 2.49
C ALA A 4 -8.54 -23.64 3.69
N THR A 5 -7.78 -23.52 4.77
CA THR A 5 -8.10 -24.02 6.12
C THR A 5 -7.39 -23.16 7.15
N ALA A 6 -7.81 -21.90 7.30
CA ALA A 6 -7.44 -21.10 8.44
C ALA A 6 -8.72 -20.58 9.10
N ARG A 7 -9.35 -21.44 9.91
CA ARG A 7 -10.10 -20.92 11.05
C ARG A 7 -9.04 -20.31 11.96
N ASP A 8 -8.98 -18.99 11.95
CA ASP A 8 -8.19 -18.22 12.89
C ASP A 8 -8.55 -18.69 14.32
N LEU A 9 -7.56 -18.86 15.18
CA LEU A 9 -7.70 -19.44 16.53
C LEU A 9 -8.63 -18.62 17.45
N SER A 10 -9.05 -17.44 16.97
CA SER A 10 -10.02 -16.53 17.58
C SER A 10 -11.49 -16.88 17.31
N GLY A 11 -11.78 -17.82 16.39
CA GLY A 11 -13.13 -18.12 15.91
C GLY A 11 -13.76 -17.03 15.03
N LYS A 12 -13.03 -15.95 14.75
CA LYS A 12 -13.47 -14.88 13.84
C LYS A 12 -13.15 -15.26 12.39
N ALA A 13 -14.04 -14.88 11.47
CA ALA A 13 -13.80 -15.07 10.05
C ALA A 13 -12.56 -14.24 9.61
N PRO A 14 -11.71 -14.76 8.69
CA PRO A 14 -10.49 -14.08 8.26
C PRO A 14 -10.82 -12.73 7.60
N LEU A 15 -9.96 -11.73 7.76
CA LEU A 15 -10.21 -10.41 7.19
C LEU A 15 -10.19 -10.43 5.66
N PHE A 16 -9.29 -11.20 5.07
CA PHE A 16 -9.22 -11.37 3.62
C PHE A 16 -8.87 -12.81 3.24
N VAL A 17 -9.29 -13.22 2.04
CA VAL A 17 -8.98 -14.52 1.45
C VAL A 17 -8.62 -14.31 -0.02
N PHE A 18 -7.52 -14.92 -0.47
CA PHE A 18 -7.19 -14.97 -1.89
C PHE A 18 -8.06 -16.01 -2.60
N LEU A 19 -8.63 -15.66 -3.75
CA LEU A 19 -9.52 -16.51 -4.52
C LEU A 19 -8.76 -17.13 -5.70
N ASP A 20 -8.18 -18.31 -5.46
CA ASP A 20 -7.37 -19.07 -6.43
C ASP A 20 -8.12 -19.34 -7.76
N ALA A 21 -9.44 -19.55 -7.71
CA ALA A 21 -10.27 -19.78 -8.90
C ALA A 21 -10.82 -18.48 -9.53
N GLY A 22 -10.35 -17.32 -9.06
CA GLY A 22 -10.63 -16.00 -9.61
C GLY A 22 -12.13 -15.70 -9.65
N GLU A 23 -12.61 -15.22 -10.81
CA GLU A 23 -14.00 -14.83 -11.05
C GLU A 23 -15.03 -15.94 -10.79
N ARG A 24 -14.60 -17.22 -10.86
CA ARG A 24 -15.50 -18.37 -10.71
C ARG A 24 -15.65 -18.83 -9.27
N GLU A 25 -14.76 -18.37 -8.38
CA GLU A 25 -14.82 -18.73 -6.98
C GLU A 25 -15.95 -17.99 -6.27
N ARG A 26 -16.64 -18.64 -5.34
CA ARG A 26 -17.66 -17.97 -4.52
C ARG A 26 -17.00 -17.26 -3.36
N LEU A 27 -17.61 -16.15 -2.93
CA LEU A 27 -17.22 -15.50 -1.70
C LEU A 27 -17.47 -16.43 -0.49
N PRO A 28 -16.65 -16.37 0.57
CA PRO A 28 -16.81 -17.21 1.75
C PRO A 28 -18.15 -17.00 2.48
N GLY A 29 -18.77 -15.82 2.32
CA GLY A 29 -20.08 -15.50 2.86
C GLY A 29 -20.53 -14.11 2.46
N ASN A 30 -21.73 -13.73 2.90
CA ASN A 30 -22.36 -12.44 2.58
C ASN A 30 -21.65 -11.24 3.22
N GLU A 31 -20.76 -11.49 4.19
CA GLU A 31 -19.97 -10.46 4.86
C GLU A 31 -18.67 -10.10 4.13
N TYR A 32 -18.49 -10.60 2.91
CA TYR A 32 -17.33 -10.34 2.06
C TYR A 32 -17.73 -9.56 0.82
N ILE A 33 -16.80 -8.74 0.33
CA ILE A 33 -16.85 -8.08 -0.96
C ILE A 33 -15.70 -8.59 -1.82
N ARG A 34 -15.88 -8.57 -3.14
CA ARG A 34 -14.81 -8.91 -4.07
C ARG A 34 -13.94 -7.70 -4.36
N VAL A 35 -12.64 -7.84 -4.17
CA VAL A 35 -11.61 -6.88 -4.58
C VAL A 35 -10.75 -7.54 -5.65
N VAL A 36 -10.46 -6.82 -6.74
CA VAL A 36 -9.76 -7.34 -7.92
C VAL A 36 -8.53 -6.50 -8.15
N ALA A 37 -7.36 -7.06 -7.86
CA ALA A 37 -6.08 -6.44 -8.18
C ALA A 37 -5.71 -6.73 -9.63
N GLN A 38 -5.42 -5.67 -10.39
CA GLN A 38 -5.01 -5.76 -11.78
C GLN A 38 -3.68 -5.06 -11.97
N CYS A 39 -2.67 -5.79 -12.45
CA CYS A 39 -1.43 -5.18 -12.90
C CYS A 39 -1.13 -5.59 -14.34
N ARG A 40 -0.50 -4.68 -15.09
CA ARG A 40 -0.06 -4.95 -16.46
C ARG A 40 1.44 -5.20 -16.45
N GLY A 41 1.84 -6.40 -16.85
CA GLY A 41 3.23 -6.77 -17.00
C GLY A 41 3.91 -6.04 -18.16
N ALA A 42 5.26 -6.11 -18.20
CA ALA A 42 6.06 -5.54 -19.28
C ALA A 42 5.72 -6.14 -20.67
N ASP A 43 5.23 -7.37 -20.68
CA ASP A 43 4.70 -8.10 -21.84
C ASP A 43 3.29 -7.65 -22.26
N LYS A 44 2.74 -6.62 -21.61
CA LYS A 44 1.35 -6.13 -21.75
C LYS A 44 0.29 -7.13 -21.27
N ALA A 45 0.68 -8.29 -20.71
CA ALA A 45 -0.25 -9.23 -20.12
C ALA A 45 -0.88 -8.62 -18.86
N VAL A 46 -2.17 -8.83 -18.68
CA VAL A 46 -2.89 -8.39 -17.48
C VAL A 46 -2.93 -9.55 -16.49
N SER A 47 -2.27 -9.37 -15.36
CA SER A 47 -2.41 -10.26 -14.21
C SER A 47 -3.61 -9.82 -13.40
N ARG A 48 -4.50 -10.76 -13.10
CA ARG A 48 -5.72 -10.55 -12.33
C ARG A 48 -5.69 -11.41 -11.08
N ASN A 49 -5.85 -10.78 -9.93
CA ASN A 49 -5.83 -11.44 -8.62
C ASN A 49 -7.10 -11.03 -7.85
N ASP A 50 -7.95 -12.00 -7.54
CA ASP A 50 -9.21 -11.75 -6.84
C ASP A 50 -9.07 -12.05 -5.35
N PHE A 51 -9.66 -11.20 -4.54
CA PHE A 51 -9.69 -11.31 -3.09
C PHE A 51 -11.13 -11.19 -2.59
N ALA A 52 -11.46 -11.96 -1.56
CA ALA A 52 -12.60 -11.71 -0.71
C ALA A 52 -12.13 -10.87 0.48
N LEU A 53 -12.56 -9.61 0.57
CA LEU A 53 -12.30 -8.73 1.72
C LEU A 53 -13.55 -8.66 2.59
N HIS A 54 -13.40 -8.94 3.88
CA HIS A 54 -14.50 -8.85 4.83
C HIS A 54 -14.92 -7.39 5.03
N ILE A 55 -16.23 -7.14 5.15
CA ILE A 55 -16.83 -5.83 5.44
C ILE A 55 -16.15 -5.12 6.62
N ARG A 56 -15.73 -5.85 7.67
CA ARG A 56 -15.01 -5.26 8.82
C ARG A 56 -13.72 -4.56 8.40
N GLY A 57 -12.98 -5.13 7.46
CA GLY A 57 -11.78 -4.54 6.88
C GLY A 57 -12.12 -3.46 5.87
N ALA A 58 -13.11 -3.72 5.01
CA ALA A 58 -13.56 -2.75 4.01
C ALA A 58 -14.01 -1.42 4.64
N ARG A 59 -14.68 -1.44 5.79
CA ARG A 59 -15.10 -0.22 6.51
C ARG A 59 -13.94 0.62 7.07
N LEU A 60 -12.73 0.07 7.13
CA LEU A 60 -11.53 0.85 7.47
C LEU A 60 -10.99 1.65 6.27
N CYS A 61 -11.50 1.40 5.07
CA CYS A 61 -11.20 2.14 3.85
C CYS A 61 -12.34 3.12 3.56
N ARG A 62 -12.11 4.43 3.64
CA ARG A 62 -13.18 5.43 3.48
C ARG A 62 -13.90 5.33 2.12
N LEU A 63 -13.18 4.95 1.07
CA LEU A 63 -13.78 4.69 -0.25
C LEU A 63 -14.81 3.56 -0.19
N LEU A 64 -14.43 2.43 0.42
CA LEU A 64 -15.28 1.23 0.49
C LEU A 64 -16.42 1.40 1.48
N ASP A 65 -16.18 2.08 2.60
CA ASP A 65 -17.21 2.41 3.60
C ASP A 65 -18.37 3.20 2.95
N SER A 66 -18.03 4.22 2.15
CA SER A 66 -19.01 5.01 1.39
C SER A 66 -19.81 4.15 0.39
N LEU A 67 -19.14 3.20 -0.29
CA LEU A 67 -19.81 2.28 -1.22
C LEU A 67 -20.74 1.31 -0.48
N LEU A 68 -20.32 0.78 0.66
CA LEU A 68 -21.13 -0.12 1.49
C LEU A 68 -22.37 0.57 2.03
N ASP A 69 -22.25 1.80 2.50
CA ASP A 69 -23.38 2.59 3.00
C ASP A 69 -24.38 2.91 1.89
N SER A 70 -23.91 3.19 0.66
CA SER A 70 -24.80 3.42 -0.48
C SER A 70 -25.69 2.22 -0.82
N VAL A 71 -25.20 1.00 -0.56
CA VAL A 71 -25.94 -0.25 -0.83
C VAL A 71 -26.83 -0.66 0.34
N ALA A 72 -26.48 -0.30 1.58
CA ALA A 72 -27.33 -0.55 2.75
C ALA A 72 -28.69 0.14 2.66
N VAL A 73 -28.80 1.25 1.92
CA VAL A 73 -30.06 1.97 1.67
C VAL A 73 -30.97 1.21 0.69
N ASP A 74 -30.39 0.37 -0.18
CA ASP A 74 -31.12 -0.41 -1.20
C ASP A 74 -31.52 -1.79 -0.64
N LEU A 75 -32.55 -1.79 0.22
CA LEU A 75 -33.10 -2.97 0.93
C LEU A 75 -33.55 -4.14 0.04
N LYS A 76 -33.50 -4.00 -1.30
CA LYS A 76 -33.98 -5.00 -2.26
C LYS A 76 -32.87 -5.73 -3.02
N ARG A 77 -31.60 -5.40 -2.83
CA ARG A 77 -30.50 -6.08 -3.52
C ARG A 77 -30.27 -7.48 -2.96
N LYS A 78 -30.48 -8.49 -3.82
CA LYS A 78 -30.04 -9.86 -3.57
C LYS A 78 -28.52 -9.93 -3.68
N THR A 79 -27.88 -10.50 -2.66
CA THR A 79 -26.43 -10.77 -2.67
C THR A 79 -26.12 -11.82 -3.74
N ASP A 80 -25.19 -11.52 -4.65
CA ASP A 80 -24.65 -12.50 -5.59
C ASP A 80 -23.54 -13.29 -4.87
N PRO A 81 -23.58 -14.63 -4.82
CA PRO A 81 -22.53 -15.43 -4.18
C PRO A 81 -21.14 -15.30 -4.83
N LEU A 82 -21.05 -14.80 -6.06
CA LEU A 82 -19.78 -14.55 -6.75
C LEU A 82 -19.26 -13.13 -6.52
N GLN A 83 -20.13 -12.12 -6.59
CA GLN A 83 -19.74 -10.70 -6.53
C GLN A 83 -19.83 -10.11 -5.12
N GLY A 84 -20.78 -10.60 -4.32
CA GLY A 84 -21.10 -10.09 -2.99
C GLY A 84 -22.25 -9.09 -3.01
N LEU A 85 -22.24 -8.19 -2.02
CA LEU A 85 -23.28 -7.15 -1.85
C LEU A 85 -23.08 -5.97 -2.80
N ILE A 86 -21.85 -5.72 -3.20
CA ILE A 86 -21.46 -4.62 -4.10
C ILE A 86 -20.75 -5.19 -5.34
N PRO A 87 -20.73 -4.46 -6.46
CA PRO A 87 -19.91 -4.85 -7.61
C PRO A 87 -18.43 -4.98 -7.21
N PRO A 88 -17.66 -5.86 -7.88
CA PRO A 88 -16.24 -6.03 -7.59
C PRO A 88 -15.46 -4.71 -7.67
N VAL A 89 -14.66 -4.42 -6.66
CA VAL A 89 -13.83 -3.21 -6.62
C VAL A 89 -12.51 -3.51 -7.32
N VAL A 90 -12.20 -2.79 -8.39
CA VAL A 90 -10.96 -2.98 -9.14
C VAL A 90 -9.89 -2.02 -8.61
N LEU A 91 -8.73 -2.59 -8.25
CA LEU A 91 -7.52 -1.87 -7.89
C LEU A 91 -6.58 -1.85 -9.10
N PRO A 92 -6.50 -0.74 -9.84
CA PRO A 92 -5.63 -0.64 -11.00
C PRO A 92 -4.17 -0.56 -10.56
N HIS A 93 -3.28 -1.13 -11.38
CA HIS A 93 -1.84 -1.17 -11.13
C HIS A 93 -1.44 -1.83 -9.80
N ALA A 94 -2.23 -2.82 -9.36
CA ALA A 94 -2.04 -3.51 -8.09
C ALA A 94 -1.58 -4.96 -8.30
N THR A 95 -0.51 -5.33 -7.62
CA THR A 95 -0.01 -6.69 -7.49
C THR A 95 -0.77 -7.43 -6.38
N ARG A 96 -0.61 -8.76 -6.36
CA ARG A 96 -1.14 -9.59 -5.28
C ARG A 96 -0.50 -9.20 -3.96
N GLU A 97 0.82 -9.09 -3.95
CA GLU A 97 1.64 -8.84 -2.77
C GLU A 97 1.36 -7.47 -2.16
N GLY A 98 1.20 -6.42 -2.96
CA GLY A 98 0.83 -5.09 -2.50
C GLY A 98 -0.55 -5.08 -1.82
N CYS A 99 -1.53 -5.76 -2.41
CA CYS A 99 -2.86 -5.91 -1.81
C CYS A 99 -2.82 -6.69 -0.48
N GLU A 100 -2.06 -7.80 -0.43
CA GLU A 100 -1.89 -8.57 0.80
C GLU A 100 -1.25 -7.74 1.92
N CYS A 101 -0.31 -6.85 1.61
CA CYS A 101 0.27 -5.91 2.57
C CYS A 101 -0.79 -4.96 3.13
N VAL A 102 -1.57 -4.33 2.26
CA VAL A 102 -2.66 -3.42 2.67
C VAL A 102 -3.67 -4.16 3.54
N PHE A 103 -4.13 -5.34 3.14
CA PHE A 103 -5.12 -6.09 3.93
C PHE A 103 -4.55 -6.59 5.26
N ARG A 104 -3.26 -6.93 5.32
CA ARG A 104 -2.57 -7.24 6.57
C ARG A 104 -2.52 -6.01 7.49
N TYR A 105 -2.27 -4.82 6.98
CA TYR A 105 -2.37 -3.59 7.77
C TYR A 105 -3.78 -3.41 8.36
N LEU A 106 -4.82 -3.59 7.54
CA LEU A 106 -6.22 -3.52 8.00
C LEU A 106 -6.52 -4.55 9.11
N GLU A 107 -5.87 -5.71 9.07
CA GLU A 107 -5.97 -6.72 10.12
C GLU A 107 -5.30 -6.26 11.42
N LEU A 108 -4.11 -5.67 11.32
CA LEU A 108 -3.40 -5.14 12.49
C LEU A 108 -4.20 -4.03 13.20
N VAL A 109 -4.74 -3.08 12.44
CA VAL A 109 -5.44 -1.92 13.01
C VAL A 109 -6.82 -2.23 13.59
N GLN A 110 -7.36 -3.44 13.36
CA GLN A 110 -8.55 -3.90 14.09
C GLN A 110 -8.28 -4.07 15.60
N THR A 111 -7.03 -4.25 15.99
CA THR A 111 -6.64 -4.48 17.40
C THR A 111 -5.55 -3.54 17.90
N ARG A 112 -5.01 -2.70 17.02
CA ARG A 112 -3.92 -1.77 17.31
C ARG A 112 -4.30 -0.38 16.83
N VAL A 113 -3.92 0.64 17.59
CA VAL A 113 -4.17 2.03 17.24
C VAL A 113 -2.97 2.56 16.43
N PRO A 114 -3.17 3.07 15.21
CA PRO A 114 -2.11 3.74 14.44
C PRO A 114 -1.59 4.99 15.12
N THR A 115 -0.32 5.31 14.90
CA THR A 115 0.24 6.57 15.37
C THR A 115 -0.28 7.74 14.53
N LEU A 116 -0.65 8.84 15.20
CA LEU A 116 -0.93 10.10 14.55
C LEU A 116 0.37 10.89 14.34
N LEU A 117 0.85 10.88 13.09
CA LEU A 117 2.09 11.57 12.72
C LEU A 117 1.87 13.06 12.46
N SER A 118 2.62 13.90 13.17
CA SER A 118 2.63 15.34 12.92
C SER A 118 3.41 15.68 11.64
N LYS A 119 2.94 16.67 10.89
CA LYS A 119 3.62 17.21 9.70
C LYS A 119 4.16 18.61 10.03
N PRO A 120 5.44 18.95 9.75
CA PRO A 120 6.50 18.06 9.23
C PRO A 120 6.99 17.07 10.28
N LEU A 121 7.71 16.03 9.84
CA LEU A 121 8.40 15.09 10.73
C LEU A 121 9.45 15.82 11.56
N ARG A 122 9.48 15.55 12.87
CA ARG A 122 10.37 16.23 13.83
C ARG A 122 11.54 15.36 14.29
N ALA A 123 11.53 14.08 13.94
CA ALA A 123 12.54 13.08 14.30
C ALA A 123 12.51 11.94 13.26
N PRO A 124 13.50 11.03 13.25
CA PRO A 124 13.45 9.79 12.47
C PRO A 124 12.19 8.98 12.77
N LEU A 125 11.64 8.29 11.76
CA LEU A 125 10.35 7.60 11.90
C LEU A 125 10.34 6.57 13.04
N GLU A 126 11.44 5.85 13.24
CA GLU A 126 11.57 4.82 14.28
C GLU A 126 11.37 5.34 15.70
N GLU A 127 11.53 6.65 15.93
CA GLU A 127 11.30 7.31 17.22
C GLU A 127 9.86 7.81 17.36
N LEU A 128 9.14 7.96 16.25
CA LEU A 128 7.83 8.60 16.20
C LEU A 128 6.68 7.59 16.24
N VAL A 129 6.87 6.37 15.74
CA VAL A 129 5.79 5.38 15.59
C VAL A 129 5.95 4.19 16.55
N HIS A 130 4.89 3.40 16.69
CA HIS A 130 4.95 2.19 17.48
C HIS A 130 5.82 1.13 16.80
N THR A 131 6.44 0.27 17.61
CA THR A 131 7.30 -0.83 17.13
C THR A 131 6.60 -1.76 16.15
N TRP A 132 5.28 -1.92 16.28
CA TRP A 132 4.52 -2.74 15.35
C TRP A 132 4.37 -2.11 13.96
N GLU A 133 4.32 -0.77 13.88
CA GLU A 133 4.26 -0.03 12.61
C GLU A 133 5.60 -0.13 11.89
N MET A 134 6.71 0.05 12.62
CA MET A 134 8.05 -0.19 12.07
C MET A 134 8.21 -1.63 11.61
N ARG A 135 7.76 -2.61 12.40
CA ARG A 135 7.84 -4.03 12.00
C ARG A 135 7.05 -4.30 10.72
N TYR A 136 5.81 -3.79 10.65
CA TYR A 136 4.97 -3.92 9.46
C TYR A 136 5.67 -3.33 8.23
N LEU A 137 6.21 -2.11 8.32
CA LEU A 137 6.95 -1.49 7.22
C LEU A 137 8.14 -2.37 6.77
N LEU A 138 8.96 -2.83 7.72
CA LEU A 138 10.20 -3.56 7.44
C LEU A 138 9.96 -4.99 6.93
N GLU A 139 8.99 -5.71 7.51
CA GLU A 139 8.76 -7.13 7.24
C GLU A 139 7.73 -7.37 6.13
N ASP A 140 6.70 -6.52 6.03
CA ASP A 140 5.60 -6.70 5.08
C ASP A 140 5.78 -5.83 3.83
N CYS A 141 6.06 -4.53 4.00
CA CYS A 141 6.09 -3.58 2.88
C CYS A 141 7.37 -3.63 2.04
N PHE A 142 8.45 -4.23 2.53
CA PHE A 142 9.70 -4.41 1.78
C PHE A 142 9.88 -5.85 1.28
N LEU A 143 10.82 -6.04 0.35
CA LEU A 143 11.20 -7.39 -0.09
C LEU A 143 11.84 -8.19 1.07
N PRO A 144 11.61 -9.52 1.14
CA PRO A 144 12.19 -10.37 2.16
C PRO A 144 13.71 -10.20 2.28
N GLY A 145 14.20 -10.17 3.52
CA GLY A 145 15.64 -10.05 3.81
C GLY A 145 16.18 -8.61 3.84
N ILE A 146 15.33 -7.58 3.77
CA ILE A 146 15.71 -6.18 4.06
C ILE A 146 15.66 -5.91 5.59
N ALA A 147 14.65 -6.46 6.28
CA ALA A 147 14.44 -6.25 7.73
C ALA A 147 15.58 -6.75 8.64
N GLY A 148 16.33 -7.79 8.22
CA GLY A 148 17.36 -8.41 9.04
C GLY A 148 18.59 -7.54 9.30
N GLU A 149 18.75 -6.43 8.55
CA GLU A 149 19.96 -5.60 8.58
C GLU A 149 19.73 -4.19 9.15
N SER A 150 18.50 -3.79 9.50
CA SER A 150 18.19 -2.37 9.67
C SER A 150 17.16 -2.08 10.75
N THR A 151 17.64 -1.69 11.94
CA THR A 151 16.79 -1.15 13.02
C THR A 151 16.70 0.39 13.00
N SER A 152 17.44 1.07 12.11
CA SER A 152 17.40 2.53 11.95
C SER A 152 17.15 2.94 10.50
N SER A 153 16.56 4.12 10.29
CA SER A 153 16.31 4.70 8.97
C SER A 153 17.60 4.84 8.15
N SER A 154 18.72 5.16 8.80
CA SER A 154 20.04 5.28 8.15
C SER A 154 20.66 3.93 7.74
N ALA A 155 20.40 2.86 8.48
CA ALA A 155 20.79 1.51 8.07
C ALA A 155 19.94 1.05 6.88
N LEU A 156 18.63 1.30 6.97
CA LEU A 156 17.67 0.97 5.92
C LEU A 156 17.99 1.71 4.61
N CYS A 157 18.27 3.01 4.67
CA CYS A 157 18.69 3.82 3.53
C CYS A 157 19.88 3.18 2.77
N ARG A 158 20.94 2.82 3.50
CA ARG A 158 22.12 2.17 2.92
C ARG A 158 21.83 0.79 2.34
N ALA A 159 20.95 0.01 2.98
CA ALA A 159 20.54 -1.30 2.48
C ALA A 159 19.74 -1.18 1.17
N LEU A 160 18.82 -0.20 1.10
CA LEU A 160 18.02 0.10 -0.08
C LEU A 160 18.88 0.60 -1.23
N ALA A 161 19.78 1.56 -0.98
CA ALA A 161 20.68 2.10 -2.00
C ALA A 161 21.55 1.00 -2.65
N LYS A 162 21.97 -0.03 -1.90
CA LYS A 162 22.71 -1.19 -2.44
C LYS A 162 21.87 -2.12 -3.31
N ARG A 163 20.58 -2.26 -3.02
CA ARG A 163 19.66 -3.14 -3.76
C ARG A 163 19.04 -2.45 -4.98
N GLY A 164 19.14 -1.12 -5.04
CA GLY A 164 18.58 -0.31 -6.12
C GLY A 164 17.12 0.06 -5.90
N PRO A 165 16.53 0.85 -6.83
CA PRO A 165 15.21 1.46 -6.66
C PRO A 165 14.09 0.43 -6.54
N GLN A 166 14.22 -0.74 -7.20
CA GLN A 166 13.25 -1.83 -7.16
C GLN A 166 12.97 -2.35 -5.74
N ALA A 167 13.89 -2.14 -4.80
CA ALA A 167 13.68 -2.50 -3.40
C ALA A 167 12.52 -1.73 -2.75
N MET A 168 12.12 -0.58 -3.30
CA MET A 168 11.03 0.25 -2.81
C MET A 168 9.70 0.04 -3.55
N ASP A 169 9.66 -0.73 -4.64
CA ASP A 169 8.48 -0.88 -5.50
C ASP A 169 7.23 -1.26 -4.69
N ARG A 170 7.36 -2.24 -3.78
CA ARG A 170 6.25 -2.67 -2.92
C ARG A 170 5.80 -1.59 -1.94
N LEU A 171 6.73 -0.84 -1.35
CA LEU A 171 6.38 0.26 -0.43
C LEU A 171 5.62 1.36 -1.17
N LEU A 172 6.09 1.73 -2.37
CA LEU A 172 5.45 2.73 -3.22
C LEU A 172 4.07 2.27 -3.68
N GLU A 173 3.93 1.00 -4.06
CA GLU A 173 2.64 0.40 -4.39
C GLU A 173 1.67 0.48 -3.20
N VAL A 174 2.11 0.08 -2.00
CA VAL A 174 1.29 0.16 -0.78
C VAL A 174 0.87 1.61 -0.49
N ALA A 175 1.74 2.59 -0.68
CA ALA A 175 1.41 4.01 -0.53
C ALA A 175 0.32 4.45 -1.52
N MET A 176 0.45 4.06 -2.79
CA MET A 176 -0.55 4.35 -3.83
C MET A 176 -1.90 3.68 -3.55
N LEU A 177 -1.90 2.41 -3.13
CA LEU A 177 -3.11 1.68 -2.76
C LEU A 177 -3.78 2.29 -1.52
N ALA A 178 -2.99 2.71 -0.53
CA ALA A 178 -3.51 3.38 0.66
C ALA A 178 -4.17 4.72 0.32
N ASP A 179 -3.59 5.50 -0.60
CA ASP A 179 -4.21 6.74 -1.06
C ASP A 179 -5.49 6.46 -1.87
N PHE A 180 -5.46 5.50 -2.80
CA PHE A 180 -6.64 5.12 -3.58
C PHE A 180 -7.80 4.64 -2.71
N LEU A 181 -7.53 3.78 -1.72
CA LEU A 181 -8.52 3.25 -0.78
C LEU A 181 -8.87 4.23 0.34
N LEU A 182 -8.20 5.39 0.40
CA LEU A 182 -8.36 6.41 1.43
C LEU A 182 -8.12 5.87 2.86
N ILE A 183 -7.03 5.11 3.03
CA ILE A 183 -6.55 4.60 4.32
C ILE A 183 -5.51 5.59 4.86
N GLU A 184 -5.98 6.69 5.43
CA GLU A 184 -5.14 7.83 5.83
C GLU A 184 -3.94 7.45 6.72
N PRO A 185 -4.10 6.60 7.77
CA PRO A 185 -2.97 6.23 8.61
C PRO A 185 -1.87 5.45 7.88
N LEU A 186 -2.23 4.57 6.94
CA LEU A 186 -1.27 3.80 6.15
C LEU A 186 -0.54 4.68 5.14
N ARG A 187 -1.27 5.59 4.48
CA ARG A 187 -0.69 6.57 3.57
C ARG A 187 0.30 7.47 4.32
N ASP A 188 -0.10 8.01 5.46
CA ASP A 188 0.76 8.89 6.23
C ASP A 188 2.00 8.14 6.76
N LEU A 189 1.85 6.89 7.20
CA LEU A 189 2.96 6.04 7.65
C LEU A 189 3.97 5.75 6.52
N THR A 190 3.49 5.36 5.34
CA THR A 190 4.36 5.06 4.17
C THR A 190 5.05 6.32 3.64
N CYS A 191 4.32 7.44 3.52
CA CYS A 191 4.92 8.73 3.16
C CYS A 191 5.94 9.22 4.19
N ALA A 192 5.67 9.02 5.48
CA ALA A 192 6.60 9.40 6.53
C ALA A 192 7.88 8.55 6.49
N LEU A 193 7.79 7.27 6.13
CA LEU A 193 8.98 6.45 5.92
C LEU A 193 9.82 6.98 4.76
N LEU A 194 9.19 7.27 3.62
CA LEU A 194 9.89 7.84 2.45
C LEU A 194 10.58 9.18 2.80
N ALA A 195 9.90 10.04 3.55
CA ALA A 195 10.48 11.30 4.03
C ALA A 195 11.65 11.06 5.01
N SER A 196 11.51 10.10 5.94
CA SER A 196 12.57 9.71 6.88
C SER A 196 13.80 9.17 6.15
N LEU A 197 13.61 8.37 5.09
CA LEU A 197 14.69 7.88 4.24
C LEU A 197 15.41 9.05 3.56
N ALA A 198 14.67 9.98 2.95
CA ALA A 198 15.26 11.15 2.31
C ALA A 198 16.08 12.00 3.30
N LEU A 199 15.56 12.25 4.51
CA LEU A 199 16.27 12.96 5.57
C LEU A 199 17.50 12.20 6.12
N SER A 200 17.50 10.88 6.01
CA SER A 200 18.59 10.02 6.48
C SER A 200 19.68 9.79 5.43
N THR A 201 19.50 10.28 4.20
CA THR A 201 20.53 10.18 3.16
C THR A 201 21.77 10.96 3.56
N GLY A 202 22.94 10.31 3.50
CA GLY A 202 24.21 10.95 3.86
C GLY A 202 24.81 11.79 2.74
N SER A 203 24.26 11.69 1.52
CA SER A 203 24.75 12.41 0.35
C SER A 203 23.68 12.52 -0.74
N GLN A 204 23.83 13.52 -1.62
CA GLN A 204 22.97 13.68 -2.80
C GLN A 204 23.03 12.45 -3.73
N LYS A 205 24.20 11.81 -3.84
CA LYS A 205 24.35 10.58 -4.64
C LYS A 205 23.47 9.45 -4.11
N GLU A 206 23.43 9.26 -2.80
CA GLU A 206 22.60 8.24 -2.17
C GLU A 206 21.11 8.54 -2.37
N LEU A 207 20.72 9.81 -2.27
CA LEU A 207 19.35 10.23 -2.56
C LEU A 207 18.94 9.95 -4.01
N LEU A 208 19.80 10.29 -4.98
CA LEU A 208 19.55 10.00 -6.40
C LEU A 208 19.40 8.50 -6.64
N GLN A 209 20.27 7.67 -6.05
CA GLN A 209 20.20 6.22 -6.14
C GLN A 209 18.89 5.66 -5.57
N LEU A 210 18.41 6.18 -4.43
CA LEU A 210 17.09 5.82 -3.91
C LEU A 210 15.99 6.17 -4.90
N CYS A 211 16.04 7.37 -5.50
CA CYS A 211 15.08 7.78 -6.52
C CYS A 211 15.22 7.02 -7.85
N GLY A 212 16.20 6.13 -8.00
CA GLY A 212 16.47 5.43 -9.26
C GLY A 212 17.05 6.34 -10.34
N LEU A 213 17.72 7.42 -9.94
CA LEU A 213 18.36 8.39 -10.81
C LEU A 213 19.88 8.24 -10.75
N ASP A 214 20.53 8.30 -11.92
CA ASP A 214 21.99 8.25 -12.03
C ASP A 214 22.63 9.63 -11.81
N HIS A 215 21.92 10.70 -12.16
CA HIS A 215 22.35 12.09 -12.04
C HIS A 215 21.15 13.01 -11.72
N VAL A 216 21.46 14.25 -11.34
CA VAL A 216 20.44 15.29 -11.20
C VAL A 216 19.89 15.60 -12.59
N LEU A 217 18.57 15.52 -12.74
CA LEU A 217 17.92 15.84 -14.01
C LEU A 217 18.20 17.30 -14.41
N THR A 218 18.57 17.48 -15.66
CA THR A 218 18.75 18.80 -16.28
C THR A 218 17.40 19.45 -16.59
N GLU A 219 17.39 20.78 -16.77
CA GLU A 219 16.18 21.52 -17.19
C GLU A 219 15.57 20.94 -18.48
N GLU A 220 16.42 20.53 -19.43
CA GLU A 220 15.99 19.90 -20.68
C GLU A 220 15.29 18.55 -20.44
N GLU A 221 15.79 17.74 -19.51
CA GLU A 221 15.18 16.46 -19.12
C GLU A 221 13.88 16.64 -18.32
N LEU A 222 13.74 17.77 -17.60
CA LEU A 222 12.54 18.11 -16.82
C LEU A 222 11.43 18.78 -17.66
N GLU A 223 11.75 19.35 -18.82
CA GLU A 223 10.78 20.06 -19.67
C GLU A 223 9.50 19.24 -19.99
N PRO A 224 9.57 17.93 -20.32
CA PRO A 224 8.37 17.13 -20.56
C PRO A 224 7.48 16.99 -19.31
N LEU A 225 8.09 17.03 -18.12
CA LEU A 225 7.38 16.99 -16.85
C LEU A 225 6.72 18.34 -16.58
N TYR A 226 7.41 19.45 -16.82
CA TYR A 226 6.84 20.80 -16.68
C TYR A 226 5.69 21.05 -17.64
N MET A 227 5.73 20.50 -18.85
CA MET A 227 4.60 20.58 -19.79
C MET A 227 3.35 19.86 -19.28
N GLN A 228 3.51 18.77 -18.52
CA GLN A 228 2.40 18.03 -17.93
C GLN A 228 1.96 18.61 -16.57
N LEU A 229 2.91 19.12 -15.79
CA LEU A 229 2.76 19.62 -14.44
C LEU A 229 3.44 20.99 -14.30
N PRO A 230 2.85 22.06 -14.86
CA PRO A 230 3.51 23.37 -14.92
C PRO A 230 3.88 23.96 -13.56
N PHE A 231 3.14 23.60 -12.50
CA PHE A 231 3.38 24.07 -11.14
C PHE A 231 4.68 23.53 -10.51
N LEU A 232 5.32 22.53 -11.13
CA LEU A 232 6.63 22.04 -10.69
C LEU A 232 7.79 22.90 -11.17
N ARG A 233 7.56 23.78 -12.15
CA ARG A 233 8.60 24.67 -12.63
C ARG A 233 8.98 25.62 -11.49
N PRO A 234 10.26 25.76 -11.15
CA PRO A 234 10.68 26.74 -10.17
C PRO A 234 10.18 28.11 -10.62
N GLU A 235 9.36 28.76 -9.79
CA GLU A 235 9.13 30.19 -10.00
C GLU A 235 10.46 30.88 -9.73
N ASP A 236 10.99 31.61 -10.73
CA ASP A 236 12.22 32.37 -10.62
C ASP A 236 12.19 33.26 -9.35
N GLY A 237 12.83 32.82 -8.25
CA GLY A 237 13.12 33.70 -7.11
C GLY A 237 12.84 33.24 -5.68
N LEU A 238 12.53 31.97 -5.38
CA LEU A 238 12.48 31.50 -3.99
C LEU A 238 13.28 30.21 -3.80
N ALA A 239 14.61 30.38 -3.70
CA ALA A 239 15.53 29.40 -3.12
C ALA A 239 15.92 29.87 -1.70
#